data_AF-A0A4Y2LDQ8-F1
#
_entry.id   AF-A0A4Y2LDQ8-F1
#
_cell.length_a   1.000
_cell.length_b   1.000
_cell.length_c   1.000
_cell.angle_alpha   90.00
_cell.angle_beta   90.00
_cell.angle_gamma   90.00
#
_symmetry.space_group_name_H-M   'P 1'
#
loop_
_entity.id
_entity.type
_entity.pdbx_description
1 polymer ?
#
loop_
_entity_poly.entity_id
_entity_poly.type
_entity_poly.pdbx_seq_one_letter_code
_entity_poly.pdbx_strand_id
1 'polypeptide(L)'
;MDELIRQNRRITTCEIAVELSISKGNVHHIIHKKLGYGKVCAQWVPKHLSENQKTARMGVCLTQQFPHWSHTLPSYALGSVYQCQWRLLIVVLYHMNCN
;
A
#
# COMPACT_ATOMS: atom_id res chain seq x y z
N MET A 1 -5.13 -8.48 21.73
CA MET A 1 -4.39 -7.48 20.93
C MET A 1 -3.97 -8.04 19.58
N ASP A 2 -3.20 -9.14 19.51
CA ASP A 2 -2.83 -9.73 18.22
C ASP A 2 -4.07 -10.06 17.36
N GLU A 3 -5.08 -10.68 17.98
CA GLU A 3 -6.36 -10.98 17.31
C GLU A 3 -7.05 -9.72 16.76
N LEU A 4 -7.11 -8.63 17.53
CA LEU A 4 -7.69 -7.35 17.09
C LEU A 4 -6.96 -6.78 15.86
N ILE A 5 -5.63 -6.86 15.86
CA ILE A 5 -4.79 -6.42 14.73
C ILE A 5 -5.00 -7.32 13.52
N ARG A 6 -5.20 -8.63 13.71
CA ARG A 6 -5.46 -9.58 12.63
C ARG A 6 -6.84 -9.38 12.00
N GLN A 7 -7.85 -9.10 12.81
CA GLN A 7 -9.22 -8.83 12.36
C GLN A 7 -9.32 -7.50 11.60
N ASN A 8 -8.66 -6.45 12.10
CA ASN A 8 -8.61 -5.15 11.43
C ASN A 8 -7.17 -4.67 11.29
N ARG A 9 -6.57 -4.95 10.13
CA ARG A 9 -5.19 -4.54 9.80
C ARG A 9 -4.97 -3.03 9.73
N ARG A 10 -6.04 -2.22 9.78
CA ARG A 10 -6.01 -0.75 9.76
C ARG A 10 -6.36 -0.11 11.10
N ILE A 11 -6.54 -0.91 12.15
CA ILE A 11 -6.85 -0.41 13.49
C ILE A 11 -5.72 0.48 14.02
N THR A 12 -6.09 1.56 14.70
CA THR A 12 -5.15 2.53 15.26
C THR A 12 -4.77 2.17 16.70
N THR A 13 -3.60 2.64 17.12
CA THR A 13 -3.12 2.50 18.51
C THR A 13 -4.08 3.13 19.52
N CYS A 14 -4.81 4.19 19.12
CA CYS A 14 -5.79 4.86 19.97
C CYS A 14 -7.07 4.04 20.13
N GLU A 15 -7.58 3.44 19.06
CA GLU A 15 -8.75 2.55 19.12
C GLU A 15 -8.46 1.35 20.02
N ILE A 16 -7.30 0.71 19.87
CA ILE A 16 -6.89 -0.40 20.75
C ILE A 16 -6.75 0.06 22.21
N ALA A 17 -6.21 1.26 22.45
CA ALA A 17 -6.06 1.82 23.79
C ALA A 17 -7.42 2.01 24.48
N VAL A 18 -8.42 2.51 23.74
CA VAL A 18 -9.79 2.67 24.21
C VAL A 18 -10.44 1.31 24.46
N GLU A 19 -10.39 0.41 23.48
CA GLU A 19 -11.04 -0.90 23.55
C GLU A 19 -10.50 -1.77 24.70
N LEU A 20 -9.19 -1.74 24.92
CA LEU A 20 -8.55 -2.50 26.00
C LEU A 20 -8.43 -1.72 27.32
N SER A 21 -8.78 -0.42 27.33
CA SER A 21 -8.60 0.48 28.47
C SER A 21 -7.15 0.48 28.99
N ILE A 22 -6.19 0.53 28.05
CA ILE A 22 -4.75 0.54 28.32
C ILE A 22 -4.17 1.87 27.83
N SER A 23 -3.11 2.37 28.49
CA SER A 23 -2.43 3.58 28.02
C SER A 23 -1.84 3.40 26.61
N LYS A 24 -1.91 4.45 25.79
CA LYS A 24 -1.35 4.46 24.43
C LYS A 24 0.12 4.02 24.38
N GLY A 25 0.92 4.39 25.38
CA GLY A 25 2.33 4.00 25.51
C GLY A 25 2.51 2.49 25.69
N ASN A 26 1.68 1.86 26.52
CA ASN A 26 1.71 0.41 26.70
C ASN A 26 1.25 -0.32 25.44
N VAL A 27 0.21 0.16 24.77
CA VAL A 27 -0.24 -0.38 23.48
C VAL A 27 0.91 -0.32 22.46
N HIS A 28 1.56 0.84 22.31
CA HIS A 28 2.71 1.02 21.42
C HIS A 28 3.85 0.04 21.78
N HIS A 29 4.19 -0.09 23.06
CA HIS A 29 5.23 -1.00 23.51
C HIS A 29 4.90 -2.46 23.19
N ILE A 30 3.67 -2.92 23.43
CA ILE A 30 3.27 -4.30 23.16
C ILE A 30 3.30 -4.58 21.65
N ILE A 31 2.75 -3.68 20.82
CA ILE A 31 2.74 -3.83 19.35
C ILE A 31 4.17 -3.95 18.80
N HIS A 32 5.05 -3.02 19.15
CA HIS A 32 6.37 -2.95 18.53
C HIS A 32 7.42 -3.86 19.19
N LYS A 33 7.38 -4.05 20.51
CA LYS A 33 8.43 -4.80 21.24
C LYS A 33 8.06 -6.24 21.52
N LYS A 34 6.78 -6.54 21.81
CA LYS A 34 6.34 -7.91 22.11
C LYS A 34 5.84 -8.64 20.87
N LEU A 35 5.03 -7.97 20.06
CA LEU A 35 4.43 -8.58 18.86
C LEU A 35 5.26 -8.35 17.59
N GLY A 36 6.17 -7.36 17.59
CA GLY A 36 7.05 -7.07 16.46
C GLY A 36 6.36 -6.47 15.24
N TYR A 37 5.14 -5.92 15.40
CA TYR A 37 4.43 -5.29 14.29
C TYR A 37 5.04 -3.93 13.94
N GLY A 38 5.09 -3.62 12.64
CA GLY A 38 5.46 -2.32 12.09
C GLY A 38 4.32 -1.70 11.28
N LYS A 39 4.22 -0.37 11.30
CA LYS A 39 3.27 0.34 10.43
C LYS A 39 3.82 0.33 9.00
N VAL A 40 3.08 -0.25 8.08
CA VAL A 40 3.40 -0.20 6.64
C VAL A 40 2.50 0.80 5.94
N CYS A 41 3.08 1.57 5.02
CA CYS A 41 2.35 2.48 4.16
C CYS A 41 1.68 1.65 3.06
N ALA A 42 0.35 1.62 2.99
CA ALA A 42 -0.34 0.98 1.88
C ALA A 42 -0.17 1.81 0.61
N GLN A 43 0.23 1.18 -0.50
CA GLN A 43 0.23 1.84 -1.80
C GLN A 43 -1.21 2.18 -2.21
N TRP A 44 -1.39 3.29 -2.93
CA TRP A 44 -2.67 3.63 -3.55
C TRP A 44 -2.99 2.63 -4.66
N VAL A 45 -3.78 1.62 -4.31
CA VAL A 45 -4.25 0.60 -5.23
C VAL A 45 -5.76 0.78 -5.44
N PRO A 46 -6.25 0.84 -6.69
CA PRO A 46 -7.68 0.84 -6.99
C PRO A 46 -8.34 -0.43 -6.40
N LYS A 47 -9.22 -0.25 -5.41
CA LYS A 47 -9.86 -1.37 -4.70
C LYS A 47 -11.09 -1.93 -5.42
N HIS A 48 -11.81 -1.09 -6.15
CA HIS A 48 -13.08 -1.48 -6.78
C HIS A 48 -12.86 -1.70 -8.26
N LEU A 49 -12.66 -2.96 -8.64
CA LEU A 49 -12.50 -3.39 -10.03
C LEU A 49 -13.69 -4.21 -10.43
N SER A 50 -14.22 -3.95 -11.63
CA SER A 50 -15.20 -4.85 -12.24
C SER A 50 -14.56 -6.20 -12.57
N GLU A 51 -15.35 -7.26 -12.68
CA GLU A 51 -14.87 -8.59 -13.07
C GLU A 51 -14.11 -8.52 -14.40
N ASN A 52 -14.63 -7.79 -15.40
CA ASN A 52 -13.95 -7.58 -16.68
C ASN A 52 -12.56 -6.93 -16.51
N GLN A 53 -12.43 -5.95 -15.62
CA GLN A 53 -11.14 -5.31 -15.33
C GLN A 53 -10.17 -6.26 -14.63
N LYS A 54 -10.65 -7.14 -13.73
CA LYS A 54 -9.82 -8.16 -13.09
C LYS A 54 -9.32 -9.18 -14.12
N THR A 55 -10.21 -9.68 -14.97
CA THR A 55 -9.87 -10.63 -16.03
C THR A 55 -8.88 -10.03 -17.03
N ALA A 56 -9.07 -8.77 -17.44
CA ALA A 56 -8.12 -8.09 -18.32
C ALA A 56 -6.74 -7.93 -17.66
N ARG A 57 -6.68 -7.56 -16.37
CA ARG A 57 -5.41 -7.46 -15.63
C ARG A 57 -4.69 -8.80 -15.50
N MET A 58 -5.44 -9.87 -15.20
CA MET A 58 -4.91 -11.23 -15.17
C MET A 58 -4.37 -11.65 -16.55
N GLY A 59 -5.14 -11.38 -17.61
CA GLY A 59 -4.73 -11.65 -18.99
C GLY A 59 -3.41 -10.96 -19.35
N VAL A 60 -3.24 -9.68 -19.01
CA VAL A 60 -1.99 -8.94 -19.24
C VAL A 60 -0.81 -9.55 -18.48
N CYS A 61 -0.99 -9.96 -17.23
CA CYS A 61 0.09 -10.57 -16.45
C CYS A 61 0.48 -11.96 -16.97
N LEU A 62 -0.49 -12.75 -17.42
CA LEU A 62 -0.27 -14.09 -17.95
C LEU A 62 0.28 -14.07 -19.38
N THR A 63 -0.07 -13.06 -20.18
CA THR A 63 0.46 -12.87 -21.55
C THR A 63 1.79 -12.13 -21.59
N GLN A 64 2.22 -11.50 -20.49
CA GLN A 64 3.61 -11.07 -20.31
C GLN A 64 4.52 -12.29 -20.10
N GLN A 65 4.68 -13.13 -21.13
CA GLN A 65 6.02 -13.59 -21.46
C GLN A 65 6.81 -12.32 -21.73
N PHE A 66 7.75 -11.97 -20.86
CA PHE A 66 8.71 -10.89 -21.09
C PHE A 66 9.27 -11.03 -22.51
N PRO A 67 8.83 -10.24 -23.50
CA PRO A 67 9.48 -10.27 -24.79
C PRO A 67 10.81 -9.58 -24.53
N HIS A 68 11.90 -10.28 -24.84
CA HIS A 68 13.20 -9.62 -24.84
C HIS A 68 13.07 -8.34 -25.66
N TRP A 69 13.62 -7.26 -25.13
CA TRP A 69 13.62 -5.97 -25.79
C TRP A 69 14.21 -6.08 -27.19
N SER A 70 13.38 -5.92 -28.22
CA SER A 70 13.83 -5.49 -29.54
C SER A 70 12.70 -4.86 -30.32
N HIS A 71 12.78 -3.53 -30.35
CA HIS A 71 12.38 -2.62 -31.42
C HIS A 71 10.90 -2.18 -31.59
N THR A 72 10.78 -0.86 -31.38
CA THR A 72 9.90 0.14 -32.02
C THR A 72 8.46 0.21 -31.53
N LEU A 73 8.25 0.94 -30.43
CA LEU A 73 6.94 1.37 -29.97
C LEU A 73 6.46 2.63 -30.74
N PRO A 74 5.18 2.72 -31.15
CA PRO A 74 4.62 3.93 -31.77
C PRO A 74 4.43 5.08 -30.77
N SER A 75 4.49 6.31 -31.29
CA SER A 75 4.52 7.61 -30.61
C SER A 75 3.38 7.92 -29.61
N TYR A 76 2.31 7.12 -29.51
CA TYR A 76 1.22 7.38 -28.55
C TYR A 76 1.54 6.91 -27.11
N ALA A 77 2.69 6.26 -26.89
CA ALA A 77 3.14 5.81 -25.57
C ALA A 77 3.78 6.92 -24.69
N LEU A 78 3.69 8.19 -25.09
CA LEU A 78 4.17 9.34 -24.30
C LEU A 78 3.18 9.83 -23.22
N GLY A 79 2.12 9.08 -22.94
CA GLY A 79 1.29 9.29 -21.75
C GLY A 79 1.90 8.76 -20.44
N SER A 80 3.07 8.12 -20.49
CA SER A 80 3.69 7.47 -19.30
C SER A 80 4.76 8.33 -18.60
N VAL A 81 5.26 9.40 -19.24
CA VAL A 81 6.32 10.24 -18.64
C VAL A 81 5.80 11.08 -17.47
N TYR A 82 4.50 11.37 -17.41
CA TYR A 82 3.88 11.97 -16.23
C TYR A 82 3.68 10.99 -15.06
N GLN A 83 3.94 9.69 -15.18
CA GLN A 83 3.94 8.80 -14.01
C GLN A 83 5.28 8.79 -13.26
N CYS A 84 6.36 9.25 -13.89
CA CYS A 84 7.70 9.18 -13.29
C CYS A 84 8.05 10.39 -12.41
N GLN A 85 7.44 11.56 -12.62
CA GLN A 85 7.66 12.74 -11.76
C GLN A 85 6.81 12.74 -10.47
N TRP A 86 5.73 11.96 -10.40
CA TRP A 86 4.91 11.86 -9.17
C TRP A 86 5.54 11.04 -8.04
N ARG A 87 6.61 10.29 -8.33
CA ARG A 87 7.31 9.47 -7.33
C ARG A 87 8.09 10.32 -6.31
N LEU A 88 8.57 11.50 -6.70
CA LEU A 88 9.34 12.39 -5.80
C LEU A 88 8.43 13.29 -4.95
N LEU A 89 7.27 13.71 -5.46
CA LEU A 89 6.33 14.56 -4.73
C LEU A 89 5.60 13.82 -3.58
N ILE A 90 5.33 12.51 -3.73
CA ILE A 90 4.66 11.72 -2.69
C ILE A 90 5.57 11.52 -1.47
N VAL A 91 6.88 11.32 -1.66
CA VAL A 91 7.82 11.11 -0.54
C VAL A 91 7.93 12.37 0.33
N VAL A 92 7.97 13.55 -0.28
CA VAL A 92 8.06 14.84 0.45
C VAL A 92 6.75 15.15 1.20
N LEU A 93 5.59 14.82 0.63
CA LEU A 93 4.30 14.92 1.34
C LEU A 93 4.16 13.87 2.47
N TYR A 94 4.80 12.69 2.36
CA TYR A 94 4.78 11.67 3.40
C TYR A 94 5.55 12.07 4.66
N HIS A 95 6.64 12.83 4.51
CA HIS A 95 7.44 13.33 5.62
C HIS A 95 6.73 14.43 6.43
N MET A 96 5.78 15.16 5.84
CA MET A 96 5.06 16.26 6.50
C MET A 96 3.77 15.85 7.22
N ASN A 97 3.30 14.60 7.07
CA ASN A 97 2.07 14.09 7.71
C ASN A 97 2.34 12.92 8.68
N CYS A 98 3.61 12.72 9.04
CA CYS A 98 4.05 11.72 10.02
C CYS A 98 4.59 12.35 11.31
N ASN A 99 4.13 13.55 11.68
CA ASN A 99 4.31 14.13 13.01
C ASN A 99 2.95 14.40 13.66
#